data_AF-A0A7X8EZM9-F1
#
_entry.id   AF-A0A7X8EZM9-F1
#
_cell.length_a   1.000
_cell.length_b   1.000
_cell.length_c   1.000
_cell.angle_alpha   90.00
_cell.angle_beta   90.00
_cell.angle_gamma   90.00
#
_symmetry.space_group_name_H-M   'P 1'
#
loop_
_entity.id
_entity.type
_entity.pdbx_description
1 polymer ?
#
loop_
_entity_poly.entity_id
_entity_poly.type
_entity_poly.pdbx_seq_one_letter_code
_entity_poly.pdbx_strand_id
1 'polypeptide(L)'
;MELLKRLILTALARRDYTPQPPRQLAESLGLPPEDYPAFKKTLENLRQKGQIAFDSKKNVTLPPMGNRVIGTFRANARGFGFIVPLEPNAYGDLYVAPSDSDGAMSNDIVLARVVKKGMHGGQRRYAGVIIDIIERGGSRFVGTLRRNGDTWYVEPEGKGVFRPILVEDAASSGAREHDKVVLEIVSYPRGNEPAAGAIVEVIGKAGHY
;
A
#
# COMPACT_ATOMS: atom_id res chain seq x y z
N MET A 1 -15.95 -1.85 21.20
CA MET A 1 -16.38 -1.34 19.88
C MET A 1 -15.35 -1.57 18.78
N GLU A 2 -14.06 -1.28 19.00
CA GLU A 2 -13.02 -1.45 17.95
C GLU A 2 -12.83 -2.90 17.49
N LEU A 3 -12.92 -3.87 18.42
CA LEU A 3 -12.88 -5.30 18.09
C LEU A 3 -14.00 -5.72 17.12
N LEU A 4 -15.21 -5.23 17.34
CA LEU A 4 -16.38 -5.58 16.53
C LEU A 4 -16.29 -4.98 15.13
N LYS A 5 -15.81 -3.73 15.03
CA LYS A 5 -15.47 -3.10 13.75
C LYS A 5 -14.45 -3.93 12.97
N ARG A 6 -13.34 -4.31 13.62
CA ARG A 6 -12.29 -5.12 12.99
C ARG A 6 -12.85 -6.46 12.51
N LEU A 7 -13.66 -7.13 13.32
CA LEU A 7 -14.30 -8.39 12.99
C LEU A 7 -15.19 -8.27 11.74
N ILE A 8 -16.06 -7.26 11.70
CA ILE A 8 -16.95 -6.99 10.56
C ILE A 8 -16.13 -6.74 9.29
N LEU A 9 -15.22 -5.76 9.30
CA LEU A 9 -14.45 -5.40 8.11
C LEU A 9 -13.57 -6.56 7.62
N THR A 10 -12.99 -7.35 8.54
CA THR A 10 -12.22 -8.54 8.19
C THR A 10 -13.09 -9.58 7.50
N ALA A 11 -14.31 -9.83 7.99
CA ALA A 11 -15.23 -10.77 7.37
C ALA A 11 -15.67 -10.31 5.98
N LEU A 12 -16.02 -9.02 5.82
CA LEU A 12 -16.45 -8.45 4.54
C LEU A 12 -15.32 -8.42 3.49
N ALA A 13 -14.06 -8.33 3.91
CA ALA A 13 -12.90 -8.31 3.03
C ALA A 13 -12.44 -9.70 2.56
N ARG A 14 -13.03 -10.79 3.05
CA ARG A 14 -12.68 -12.14 2.61
C ARG A 14 -13.16 -12.37 1.16
N ARG A 15 -12.36 -13.08 0.37
CA ARG A 15 -12.67 -13.40 -1.03
C ARG A 15 -13.90 -14.31 -1.19
N ASP A 16 -14.21 -15.12 -0.18
CA ASP A 16 -15.35 -16.03 -0.15
C ASP A 16 -16.59 -15.42 0.54
N TYR A 17 -16.52 -14.14 0.92
CA TYR A 17 -17.67 -13.47 1.52
C TYR A 17 -18.84 -13.37 0.54
N THR A 18 -19.99 -13.85 0.97
CA THR A 18 -21.25 -13.65 0.25
C THR A 18 -22.09 -12.60 1.01
N PRO A 19 -22.55 -11.52 0.33
CA PRO A 19 -23.40 -10.51 0.95
C PRO A 19 -24.62 -11.12 1.64
N GLN A 20 -24.79 -10.78 2.91
CA GLN A 20 -25.85 -11.31 3.76
C GLN A 20 -26.47 -10.22 4.65
N PRO A 21 -27.73 -10.39 5.10
CA PRO A 21 -28.40 -9.45 5.99
C PRO A 21 -27.67 -9.31 7.34
N PRO A 22 -27.83 -8.18 8.07
CA PRO A 22 -27.18 -7.96 9.36
C PRO A 22 -27.31 -9.10 10.37
N ARG A 23 -28.49 -9.73 10.45
CA ARG A 23 -28.75 -10.82 11.40
C ARG A 23 -27.95 -12.08 11.07
N GLN A 24 -27.97 -12.50 9.80
CA GLN A 24 -27.18 -13.64 9.34
C GLN A 24 -25.68 -13.35 9.45
N LEU A 25 -25.25 -12.11 9.16
CA LEU A 25 -23.85 -11.73 9.36
C LEU A 25 -23.43 -11.89 10.83
N ALA A 26 -24.23 -11.42 11.78
CA ALA A 26 -23.95 -11.59 13.21
C ALA A 26 -23.85 -13.06 13.62
N GLU A 27 -24.77 -13.90 13.13
CA GLU A 27 -24.75 -15.35 13.36
C GLU A 27 -23.50 -16.01 12.76
N SER A 28 -23.15 -15.67 11.51
CA SER A 28 -21.95 -16.19 10.83
C SER A 28 -20.63 -15.76 11.49
N LEU A 29 -20.65 -14.64 12.23
CA LEU A 29 -19.54 -14.15 13.03
C LEU A 29 -19.48 -14.80 14.43
N GLY A 30 -20.45 -15.66 14.77
CA GLY A 30 -20.54 -16.32 16.07
C GLY A 30 -20.93 -15.38 17.21
N LEU A 31 -21.61 -14.26 16.91
CA LEU A 31 -22.04 -13.32 17.94
C LEU A 31 -23.28 -13.84 18.66
N PRO A 32 -23.30 -13.83 20.00
CA PRO A 32 -24.47 -14.24 20.75
C PRO A 32 -25.59 -13.19 20.64
N PRO A 33 -26.86 -13.55 20.87
CA PRO A 33 -28.00 -12.64 20.68
C PRO A 33 -27.92 -11.33 21.49
N GLU A 34 -27.33 -11.38 22.68
CA GLU A 34 -27.10 -10.24 23.56
C GLU A 34 -26.16 -9.17 22.96
N ASP A 35 -25.25 -9.56 22.07
CA ASP A 35 -24.32 -8.64 21.40
C ASP A 35 -24.93 -7.97 20.15
N TYR A 36 -26.09 -8.45 19.69
CA TYR A 36 -26.73 -7.94 18.48
C TYR A 36 -27.05 -6.43 18.50
N PRO A 37 -27.53 -5.83 19.61
CA PRO A 37 -27.73 -4.38 19.67
C PRO A 37 -26.43 -3.58 19.46
N ALA A 38 -25.32 -4.03 20.06
CA ALA A 38 -24.00 -3.41 19.90
C ALA A 38 -23.47 -3.59 18.46
N PHE A 39 -23.69 -4.76 17.86
CA PHE A 39 -23.39 -5.03 16.47
C PHE A 39 -24.16 -4.13 15.51
N LYS A 40 -25.47 -4.00 15.69
CA LYS A 40 -26.32 -3.12 14.86
C LYS A 40 -25.87 -1.67 14.94
N LYS A 41 -25.55 -1.18 16.15
CA LYS A 41 -25.00 0.17 16.35
C LYS A 41 -23.66 0.35 15.64
N THR A 42 -22.81 -0.68 15.66
CA THR A 42 -21.51 -0.66 14.99
C THR A 42 -21.67 -0.62 13.46
N LEU A 43 -22.57 -1.44 12.88
CA LEU A 43 -22.88 -1.37 11.45
C LEU A 43 -23.37 0.03 11.04
N GLU A 44 -24.28 0.63 11.81
CA GLU A 44 -24.80 1.96 11.50
C GLU A 44 -23.68 3.01 11.52
N ASN A 45 -22.80 2.96 12.52
CA ASN A 45 -21.62 3.84 12.59
C ASN A 45 -20.68 3.63 11.39
N LEU A 46 -20.43 2.37 10.99
CA LEU A 46 -19.58 2.05 9.84
C LEU A 46 -20.20 2.56 8.53
N ARG A 47 -21.53 2.45 8.40
CA ARG A 47 -22.27 2.95 7.25
C ARG A 47 -22.17 4.47 7.16
N GLN A 48 -22.37 5.17 8.27
CA GLN A 48 -22.27 6.64 8.32
C GLN A 48 -20.87 7.14 7.95
N LYS A 49 -19.84 6.36 8.28
CA LYS A 49 -18.44 6.62 7.89
C LYS A 49 -18.11 6.17 6.46
N GLY A 50 -19.05 5.54 5.74
CA GLY A 50 -18.83 5.03 4.39
C GLY A 50 -17.97 3.76 4.30
N GLN A 51 -17.67 3.10 5.43
CA GLN A 51 -16.81 1.91 5.50
C GLN A 51 -17.53 0.62 5.12
N ILE A 52 -18.86 0.66 5.10
CA ILE A 52 -19.74 -0.40 4.60
C ILE A 52 -20.87 0.22 3.78
N ALA A 53 -21.54 -0.60 2.97
CA ALA A 53 -22.76 -0.26 2.28
C ALA A 53 -23.83 -1.33 2.50
N PHE A 54 -25.05 -1.02 2.06
CA PHE A 54 -26.11 -1.99 1.89
C PHE A 54 -26.42 -2.15 0.41
N ASP A 55 -26.52 -3.39 -0.07
CA ASP A 55 -27.01 -3.65 -1.42
C ASP A 55 -28.53 -3.42 -1.53
N SER A 56 -29.09 -3.61 -2.72
CA SER A 56 -30.54 -3.46 -2.96
C SER A 56 -31.41 -4.43 -2.15
N LYS A 57 -30.83 -5.52 -1.64
CA LYS A 57 -31.49 -6.53 -0.81
C LYS A 57 -31.23 -6.32 0.70
N LYS A 58 -30.61 -5.19 1.08
CA LYS A 58 -30.22 -4.86 2.46
C LYS A 58 -29.17 -5.81 3.05
N ASN A 59 -28.38 -6.46 2.21
CA ASN A 59 -27.21 -7.20 2.65
C ASN A 59 -26.05 -6.25 2.93
N VAL A 60 -25.25 -6.57 3.94
CA VAL A 60 -24.05 -5.81 4.29
C VAL A 60 -22.97 -6.06 3.23
N THR A 61 -22.35 -5.01 2.72
CA THR A 61 -21.27 -5.10 1.73
C THR A 61 -20.15 -4.11 2.04
N LEU A 62 -18.97 -4.32 1.42
CA LEU A 62 -17.99 -3.25 1.32
C LEU A 62 -18.50 -2.15 0.39
N PRO A 63 -18.09 -0.89 0.61
CA PRO A 63 -18.47 0.20 -0.27
C PRO A 63 -17.94 -0.04 -1.69
N PRO A 64 -18.65 0.48 -2.71
CA PRO A 64 -18.11 0.49 -4.06
C PRO A 64 -16.84 1.34 -4.13
N MET A 65 -16.11 1.24 -5.24
CA MET A 65 -14.96 2.11 -5.48
C MET A 65 -15.39 3.58 -5.49
N GLY A 66 -14.76 4.38 -4.62
CA GLY A 66 -14.96 5.83 -4.56
C GLY A 66 -14.22 6.58 -5.68
N ASN A 67 -14.21 7.91 -5.60
CA ASN A 67 -13.42 8.76 -6.48
C ASN A 67 -11.97 8.95 -6.01
N ARG A 68 -11.69 8.62 -4.74
CA ARG A 68 -10.39 8.70 -4.09
C ARG A 68 -10.14 7.47 -3.24
N VAL A 69 -8.88 7.10 -3.08
CA VAL A 69 -8.41 6.03 -2.20
C VAL A 69 -7.20 6.53 -1.42
N ILE A 70 -7.21 6.32 -0.10
CA ILE A 70 -6.04 6.45 0.75
C ILE A 70 -5.55 5.04 1.10
N GLY A 71 -4.25 4.80 0.95
CA GLY A 71 -3.68 3.47 1.14
C GLY A 71 -2.16 3.46 1.15
N THR A 72 -1.60 2.31 1.51
CA THR A 72 -0.17 2.07 1.43
C THR A 72 0.22 1.71 0.01
N PHE A 73 1.15 2.45 -0.58
CA PHE A 73 1.69 2.15 -1.91
C PHE A 73 2.68 0.98 -1.85
N ARG A 74 2.54 0.06 -2.79
CA ARG A 74 3.45 -1.07 -3.00
C ARG A 74 3.95 -1.03 -4.44
N ALA A 75 5.21 -0.67 -4.63
CA ALA A 75 5.82 -0.66 -5.96
C ALA A 75 6.17 -2.07 -6.45
N ASN A 76 6.26 -2.21 -7.76
CA ASN A 76 6.69 -3.41 -8.47
C ASN A 76 7.97 -3.12 -9.29
N ALA A 77 8.78 -4.16 -9.55
CA ALA A 77 10.02 -4.10 -10.34
C ALA A 77 9.83 -3.49 -11.73
N ARG A 78 8.65 -3.71 -12.31
CA ARG A 78 8.30 -3.23 -13.65
C ARG A 78 7.82 -1.77 -13.66
N GLY A 79 7.94 -1.05 -12.55
CA GLY A 79 7.64 0.38 -12.43
C GLY A 79 6.21 0.72 -12.05
N PHE A 80 5.26 -0.19 -12.21
CA PHE A 80 3.88 0.00 -11.72
C PHE A 80 3.78 -0.31 -10.22
N GLY A 81 2.62 -0.06 -9.62
CA GLY A 81 2.37 -0.45 -8.24
C GLY A 81 0.90 -0.70 -7.93
N PHE A 82 0.63 -0.94 -6.66
CA PHE A 82 -0.71 -1.08 -6.12
C PHE A 82 -0.84 -0.26 -4.85
N ILE A 83 -1.99 0.36 -4.65
CA ILE A 83 -2.37 0.99 -3.39
C ILE A 83 -3.23 -0.02 -2.64
N VAL A 84 -2.74 -0.47 -1.50
CA VAL A 84 -3.50 -1.27 -0.54
C VAL A 84 -4.32 -0.31 0.31
N PRO A 85 -5.66 -0.26 0.15
CA PRO A 85 -6.50 0.72 0.84
C PRO A 85 -6.38 0.59 2.37
N LEU A 86 -6.29 1.71 3.09
CA LEU A 86 -6.36 1.70 4.56
C LEU A 86 -7.75 1.25 5.05
N GLU A 87 -8.77 1.57 4.26
CA GLU A 87 -10.14 1.09 4.45
C GLU A 87 -10.55 0.20 3.27
N PRO A 88 -11.02 -1.04 3.51
CA PRO A 88 -11.31 -1.97 2.44
C PRO A 88 -12.50 -1.51 1.58
N ASN A 89 -12.45 -1.85 0.30
CA ASN A 89 -13.52 -1.59 -0.66
C ASN A 89 -13.78 -2.85 -1.51
N ALA A 90 -14.89 -2.87 -2.24
CA ALA A 90 -15.32 -4.03 -3.02
C ALA A 90 -14.39 -4.47 -4.18
N TYR A 91 -13.36 -3.68 -4.52
CA TYR A 91 -12.44 -3.93 -5.63
C TYR A 91 -11.01 -4.28 -5.19
N GLY A 92 -10.73 -4.24 -3.88
CA GLY A 92 -9.42 -4.53 -3.33
C GLY A 92 -8.37 -3.48 -3.68
N ASP A 93 -7.16 -3.96 -3.99
CA ASP A 93 -5.99 -3.13 -4.29
C ASP A 93 -6.17 -2.33 -5.58
N LEU A 94 -5.81 -1.05 -5.55
CA LEU A 94 -5.92 -0.16 -6.69
C LEU A 94 -4.62 -0.13 -7.48
N TYR A 95 -4.65 -0.58 -8.74
CA TYR A 95 -3.50 -0.53 -9.64
C TYR A 95 -3.08 0.90 -9.95
N VAL A 96 -1.77 1.18 -9.95
CA VAL A 96 -1.17 2.46 -10.34
C VAL A 96 -0.16 2.22 -11.45
N ALA A 97 -0.31 2.94 -12.56
CA ALA A 97 0.61 2.82 -13.70
C ALA A 97 1.98 3.45 -13.37
N PRO A 98 3.06 3.12 -14.10
CA PRO A 98 4.38 3.68 -13.85
C PRO A 98 4.44 5.22 -13.91
N SER A 99 3.66 5.83 -14.81
CA SER A 99 3.55 7.29 -14.95
C SER A 99 2.74 7.96 -13.85
N ASP A 100 1.96 7.18 -13.10
CA ASP A 100 0.90 7.65 -12.22
C ASP A 100 1.30 7.53 -10.74
N SER A 101 2.54 7.16 -10.45
CA SER A 101 3.05 6.96 -9.08
C SER A 101 3.51 8.23 -8.40
N ASP A 102 3.72 9.31 -9.14
CA ASP A 102 4.13 10.64 -8.64
C ASP A 102 5.29 10.60 -7.62
N GLY A 103 6.31 9.78 -7.89
CA GLY A 103 7.46 9.65 -7.00
C GLY A 103 7.21 8.89 -5.69
N ALA A 104 6.06 8.27 -5.51
CA ALA A 104 5.79 7.41 -4.35
C ALA A 104 6.74 6.21 -4.30
N MET A 105 7.26 5.94 -3.11
CA MET A 105 8.07 4.78 -2.80
C MET A 105 7.23 3.72 -2.09
N SER A 106 7.67 2.45 -2.16
CA SER A 106 7.02 1.38 -1.41
C SER A 106 6.93 1.73 0.08
N ASN A 107 5.77 1.46 0.66
CA ASN A 107 5.36 1.78 2.04
C ASN A 107 4.92 3.22 2.30
N ASP A 108 4.96 4.13 1.31
CA ASP A 108 4.34 5.45 1.44
C ASP A 108 2.83 5.33 1.65
N ILE A 109 2.25 6.17 2.50
CA ILE A 109 0.79 6.38 2.56
C ILE A 109 0.46 7.46 1.55
N VAL A 110 -0.39 7.13 0.58
CA VAL A 110 -0.68 7.98 -0.56
C VAL A 110 -2.17 8.24 -0.69
N LEU A 111 -2.50 9.41 -1.23
CA LEU A 111 -3.82 9.74 -1.74
C LEU A 111 -3.82 9.57 -3.26
N ALA A 112 -4.72 8.76 -3.78
CA ALA A 112 -4.91 8.60 -5.21
C ALA A 112 -6.31 8.98 -5.66
N ARG A 113 -6.39 9.60 -6.83
CA ARG A 113 -7.63 9.76 -7.59
C ARG A 113 -7.90 8.50 -8.40
N VAL A 114 -9.14 8.02 -8.35
CA VAL A 114 -9.58 6.83 -9.08
C VAL A 114 -10.02 7.19 -10.49
N VAL A 115 -9.50 6.47 -11.48
CA VAL A 115 -9.82 6.60 -12.90
C VAL A 115 -10.44 5.30 -13.42
N LYS A 116 -11.54 5.42 -14.17
CA LYS A 116 -12.21 4.28 -14.82
C LYS A 116 -11.42 3.87 -16.08
N LYS A 117 -11.01 2.60 -16.18
CA LYS A 117 -10.24 2.09 -17.32
C LYS A 117 -11.05 1.20 -18.28
N GLY A 118 -12.31 0.90 -17.95
CA GLY A 118 -13.19 0.09 -18.79
C GLY A 118 -13.72 -1.16 -18.06
N MET A 119 -14.06 -2.19 -18.82
CA MET A 119 -14.54 -3.48 -18.31
C MET A 119 -13.65 -4.61 -18.82
N HIS A 120 -13.38 -5.60 -17.97
CA HIS A 120 -12.71 -6.84 -18.36
C HIS A 120 -13.33 -8.00 -17.59
N GLY A 121 -13.77 -9.05 -18.29
CA GLY A 121 -14.46 -10.19 -17.68
C GLY A 121 -15.74 -9.81 -16.92
N GLY A 122 -16.47 -8.80 -17.39
CA GLY A 122 -17.69 -8.29 -16.72
C GLY A 122 -17.44 -7.39 -15.50
N GLN A 123 -16.20 -7.28 -15.01
CA GLN A 123 -15.86 -6.43 -13.87
C GLN A 123 -15.31 -5.07 -14.33
N ARG A 124 -15.77 -3.99 -13.68
CA ARG A 124 -15.25 -2.64 -13.90
C ARG A 124 -13.81 -2.56 -13.40
N ARG A 125 -12.89 -2.08 -14.24
CA ARG A 125 -11.49 -1.84 -13.87
C ARG A 125 -11.26 -0.38 -13.51
N TYR A 126 -10.51 -0.19 -12.44
CA TYR A 126 -10.07 1.11 -11.96
C TYR A 126 -8.55 1.15 -11.91
N ALA A 127 -8.00 2.35 -12.09
CA ALA A 127 -6.60 2.65 -11.83
C ALA A 127 -6.52 3.89 -10.94
N GLY A 128 -5.46 4.00 -10.17
CA GLY A 128 -5.13 5.15 -9.35
C GLY A 128 -4.12 6.05 -10.05
N VAL A 129 -4.32 7.35 -9.88
CA VAL A 129 -3.29 8.38 -10.09
C VAL A 129 -2.97 8.96 -8.73
N ILE A 130 -1.74 8.78 -8.26
CA ILE A 130 -1.28 9.38 -7.01
C ILE A 130 -1.27 10.89 -7.20
N ILE A 131 -1.89 11.59 -6.26
CA ILE A 131 -2.02 13.06 -6.27
C ILE A 131 -1.41 13.70 -5.03
N ASP A 132 -1.11 12.90 -4.00
CA ASP A 132 -0.44 13.36 -2.80
C ASP A 132 0.20 12.18 -2.05
N ILE A 133 1.31 12.45 -1.36
CA ILE A 133 2.02 11.50 -0.50
C ILE A 133 1.86 12.01 0.93
N ILE A 134 0.92 11.41 1.64
CA ILE A 134 0.48 11.84 2.98
C ILE A 134 1.57 11.56 4.01
N GLU A 135 2.21 10.40 3.90
CA GLU A 135 3.25 9.96 4.83
C GLU A 135 4.29 9.14 4.08
N ARG A 136 5.58 9.37 4.35
CA ARG A 136 6.67 8.57 3.79
C ARG A 136 6.84 7.28 4.58
N GLY A 137 6.98 6.16 3.88
CA GLY A 137 7.16 4.84 4.50
C GLY A 137 8.51 4.64 5.21
N GLY A 138 9.45 5.55 4.97
CA GLY A 138 10.77 5.57 5.57
C GLY A 138 11.78 6.32 4.69
N SER A 139 12.86 6.79 5.30
CA SER A 139 14.00 7.38 4.60
C SER A 139 15.23 6.49 4.61
N ARG A 140 15.28 5.45 5.46
CA ARG A 140 16.46 4.59 5.60
C ARG A 140 16.27 3.21 5.01
N PHE A 141 17.27 2.76 4.26
CA PHE A 141 17.24 1.47 3.57
C PHE A 141 18.57 0.76 3.75
N VAL A 142 18.51 -0.55 3.96
CA VAL A 142 19.67 -1.42 3.86
C VAL A 142 19.78 -1.90 2.43
N GLY A 143 20.99 -1.97 1.88
CA GLY A 143 21.18 -2.50 0.54
C GLY A 143 22.63 -2.85 0.24
N THR A 144 22.86 -3.35 -0.96
CA THR A 144 24.20 -3.64 -1.46
C THR A 144 24.67 -2.51 -2.38
N LEU A 145 25.84 -1.96 -2.10
CA LEU A 145 26.48 -0.96 -2.95
C LEU A 145 26.99 -1.62 -4.24
N ARG A 146 26.65 -1.03 -5.38
CA ARG A 146 27.04 -1.44 -6.72
C ARG A 146 27.57 -0.26 -7.50
N ARG A 147 28.33 -0.55 -8.55
CA ARG A 147 28.83 0.45 -9.48
C ARG A 147 28.50 0.04 -10.92
N ASN A 148 28.06 1.00 -11.73
CA ASN A 148 27.96 0.84 -13.18
C ASN A 148 28.62 2.04 -13.85
N GLY A 149 29.75 1.82 -14.52
CA GLY A 149 30.60 2.91 -15.02
C GLY A 149 31.08 3.78 -13.86
N ASP A 150 30.80 5.07 -13.90
CA ASP A 150 31.14 6.02 -12.82
C ASP A 150 30.00 6.29 -11.85
N THR A 151 28.85 5.64 -12.06
CA THR A 151 27.67 5.82 -11.21
C THR A 151 27.64 4.78 -10.11
N TRP A 152 27.57 5.25 -8.87
CA TRP A 152 27.31 4.42 -7.70
C TRP A 152 25.83 4.39 -7.39
N TYR A 153 25.34 3.22 -6.98
CA TYR A 153 23.97 3.05 -6.56
C TYR A 153 23.87 1.92 -5.53
N VAL A 154 22.82 1.98 -4.72
CA VAL A 154 22.49 0.90 -3.79
C VAL A 154 21.27 0.15 -4.30
N GLU A 155 21.36 -1.17 -4.29
CA GLU A 155 20.24 -2.10 -4.49
C GLU A 155 19.61 -2.37 -3.12
N PRO A 156 18.42 -1.82 -2.81
CA PRO A 156 17.83 -1.99 -1.47
C PRO A 156 17.37 -3.43 -1.25
N GLU A 157 17.61 -3.95 -0.05
CA GLU A 157 17.14 -5.24 0.40
C GLU A 157 15.84 -5.11 1.21
N GLY A 158 14.97 -6.12 1.12
CA GLY A 158 13.78 -6.21 1.97
C GLY A 158 12.52 -6.67 1.24
N LYS A 159 11.40 -6.65 1.97
CA LYS A 159 10.08 -6.95 1.41
C LYS A 159 9.53 -5.71 0.72
N GLY A 160 9.46 -5.77 -0.60
CA GLY A 160 9.02 -4.66 -1.44
C GLY A 160 9.95 -4.55 -2.64
N VAL A 161 9.44 -4.07 -3.77
CA VAL A 161 10.35 -3.78 -4.88
C VAL A 161 10.81 -2.34 -4.77
N PHE A 162 12.12 -2.18 -4.65
CA PHE A 162 12.79 -0.89 -4.65
C PHE A 162 13.58 -0.74 -5.95
N ARG A 163 13.51 0.45 -6.55
CA ARG A 163 14.44 0.81 -7.64
C ARG A 163 15.81 1.08 -7.03
N PRO A 164 16.90 0.92 -7.80
CA PRO A 164 18.22 1.38 -7.38
C PRO A 164 18.18 2.85 -6.93
N ILE A 165 18.89 3.14 -5.85
CA ILE A 165 19.00 4.49 -5.28
C ILE A 165 20.38 5.01 -5.61
N LEU A 166 20.46 6.15 -6.28
CA LEU A 166 21.73 6.77 -6.67
C LEU A 166 22.49 7.23 -5.43
N VAL A 167 23.81 7.07 -5.46
CA VAL A 167 24.72 7.58 -4.43
C VAL A 167 25.77 8.42 -5.13
N GLU A 168 25.72 9.75 -4.96
CA GLU A 168 26.64 10.65 -5.65
C GLU A 168 28.03 10.66 -5.03
N ASP A 169 28.13 10.54 -3.71
CA ASP A 169 29.39 10.59 -2.97
C ASP A 169 29.64 9.29 -2.19
N ALA A 170 29.72 8.17 -2.91
CA ALA A 170 30.01 6.87 -2.30
C ALA A 170 31.46 6.78 -1.78
N ALA A 171 32.38 7.58 -2.34
CA ALA A 171 33.79 7.53 -1.98
C ALA A 171 34.05 8.06 -0.56
N SER A 172 33.32 9.09 -0.13
CA SER A 172 33.48 9.68 1.20
C SER A 172 33.06 8.76 2.35
N SER A 173 32.22 7.75 2.08
CA SER A 173 31.79 6.79 3.09
C SER A 173 32.80 5.67 3.35
N GLY A 174 33.86 5.56 2.55
CA GLY A 174 34.84 4.46 2.61
C GLY A 174 34.27 3.09 2.21
N ALA A 175 33.05 3.04 1.68
CA ALA A 175 32.41 1.82 1.21
C ALA A 175 33.05 1.32 -0.08
N ARG A 176 33.10 -0.01 -0.23
CA ARG A 176 33.57 -0.66 -1.46
C ARG A 176 32.39 -1.28 -2.19
N GLU A 177 32.58 -1.53 -3.47
CA GLU A 177 31.60 -2.28 -4.25
C GLU A 177 31.33 -3.63 -3.58
N HIS A 178 30.05 -4.00 -3.51
CA HIS A 178 29.50 -5.18 -2.82
C HIS A 178 29.47 -5.10 -1.29
N ASP A 179 29.82 -3.98 -0.68
CA ASP A 179 29.54 -3.77 0.73
C ASP A 179 28.03 -3.60 0.95
N LYS A 180 27.56 -4.18 2.06
CA LYS A 180 26.26 -3.90 2.63
C LYS A 180 26.33 -2.58 3.38
N VAL A 181 25.38 -1.70 3.08
CA VAL A 181 25.32 -0.34 3.60
C VAL A 181 23.93 0.00 4.10
N VAL A 182 23.86 0.92 5.06
CA VAL A 182 22.64 1.66 5.38
C VAL A 182 22.73 3.00 4.68
N LEU A 183 21.68 3.33 3.93
CA LEU A 183 21.55 4.61 3.25
C LEU A 183 20.36 5.41 3.80
N GLU A 184 20.44 6.73 3.68
CA GLU A 184 19.34 7.64 3.93
C GLU A 184 18.97 8.40 2.65
N ILE A 185 17.68 8.46 2.32
CA ILE A 185 17.16 9.19 1.16
C ILE A 185 17.38 10.68 1.39
N VAL A 186 18.06 11.30 0.43
CA VAL A 186 18.29 12.75 0.37
C VAL A 186 17.33 13.39 -0.64
N SER A 187 17.01 12.68 -1.72
CA SER A 187 16.05 13.11 -2.72
C SER A 187 15.14 11.95 -3.13
N TYR A 188 13.83 12.18 -3.07
CA TYR A 188 12.82 11.23 -3.52
C TYR A 188 12.68 11.26 -5.05
N PRO A 189 12.21 10.16 -5.69
CA PRO A 189 12.05 10.14 -7.15
C PRO A 189 11.14 11.26 -7.64
N ARG A 190 11.51 11.90 -8.74
CA ARG A 190 10.70 12.96 -9.36
C ARG A 190 10.70 12.81 -10.88
N GLY A 191 9.52 12.55 -11.45
CA GLY A 191 9.41 12.26 -12.88
C GLY A 191 10.29 11.06 -13.27
N ASN A 192 11.30 11.29 -14.11
CA ASN A 192 12.27 10.28 -14.52
C ASN A 192 13.54 10.22 -13.66
N GLU A 193 13.70 11.16 -12.71
CA GLU A 193 14.85 11.18 -11.81
C GLU A 193 14.72 10.07 -10.76
N PRO A 194 15.75 9.23 -10.56
CA PRO A 194 15.74 8.22 -9.50
C PRO A 194 15.77 8.87 -8.12
N ALA A 195 15.50 8.08 -7.08
CA ALA A 195 15.86 8.50 -5.74
C ALA A 195 17.38 8.63 -5.61
N ALA A 196 17.82 9.59 -4.80
CA ALA A 196 19.22 9.75 -4.41
C ALA A 196 19.34 9.65 -2.89
N GLY A 197 20.44 9.08 -2.42
CA GLY A 197 20.71 8.88 -1.00
C GLY A 197 22.18 9.01 -0.65
N ALA A 198 22.43 9.15 0.65
CA ALA A 198 23.77 9.17 1.23
C ALA A 198 23.96 7.90 2.07
N ILE A 199 25.17 7.33 2.03
CA ILE A 199 25.54 6.21 2.89
C ILE A 199 25.76 6.76 4.30
N VAL A 200 25.00 6.26 5.27
CA VAL A 200 25.12 6.66 6.68
C VAL A 200 25.89 5.63 7.51
N GLU A 201 25.98 4.38 7.04
CA GLU A 201 26.70 3.31 7.72
C GLU A 201 27.20 2.25 6.73
N VAL A 202 28.42 1.76 6.95
CA VAL A 202 28.98 0.61 6.23
C VAL A 202 28.96 -0.59 7.17
N ILE A 203 28.17 -1.61 6.80
CA ILE A 203 28.02 -2.83 7.61
C ILE A 203 29.18 -3.79 7.33
N GLY A 204 29.61 -3.91 6.07
CA GLY A 204 30.71 -4.78 5.64
C GLY A 204 30.33 -5.63 4.42
N LYS A 205 31.16 -6.61 4.05
CA LYS A 205 30.95 -7.41 2.83
C LYS A 205 29.63 -8.20 2.88
N ALA A 206 28.84 -8.12 1.81
CA ALA A 206 27.63 -8.92 1.68
C ALA A 206 27.94 -10.43 1.77
N GLY A 207 27.20 -11.16 2.62
CA GLY A 207 27.34 -12.60 2.83
C GLY A 207 28.27 -13.04 3.97
N HIS A 208 28.93 -12.11 4.67
CA HIS A 208 29.71 -12.37 5.87
C HIS A 208 29.06 -11.67 7.07
N TYR A 209 28.11 -12.35 7.71
CA TYR A 209 27.50 -11.93 8.99
C TYR A 209 27.20 -13.15 9.84
#